data_AF-A0A0S8KWV4-F1
#
_entry.id   AF-A0A0S8KWV4-F1
#
_cell.length_a   1.000
_cell.length_b   1.000
_cell.length_c   1.000
_cell.angle_alpha   90.00
_cell.angle_beta   90.00
_cell.angle_gamma   90.00
#
_symmetry.space_group_name_H-M   'P 1'
#
loop_
_entity.id
_entity.type
_entity.pdbx_description
1 polymer ?
#
loop_
_entity_poly.entity_id
_entity_poly.type
_entity_poly.pdbx_seq_one_letter_code
_entity_poly.pdbx_strand_id
1 'polypeptide(L)'
;MNRKITLIALAIFVASGILFAQDEQRQVEAQKPTPELERKPFQLTFMFPPLSTNWVQNSKTINSVSLNLFVGNAGGVDGVELGGFINTINYHVKGFQGAGFGNVAGRSVDGAQLAGFFNINGTDTRYLQGSGFLNISGGSFEGAQLTGFMNVVGRDARGFQGAGFGNISGEQIHGAQAAGFFNVAGKYSRGAQLAGFLNLAARGRTNAQLAGFFNYGEIISGTQMAGFCNVGGHVKGLQMAGFLNVADSLDGIPIGLINVVVKNGYRKFEFSVSESQYINFSYRMGVRKFYNIYSFSNPAGPGSRWLFGFGLGGELDMNEKVMMNLEAVVNQELWIAEPAVTRFLHIDRLNLLNQFRVLFAFNPSERVSLFVGPTFNVAVAESNPDIGYLSWQEIGPNWAFFNKTYNNVARTNVKMWIGIMGGVRL
;
A
#
# COMPACT_ATOMS: atom_id res chain seq x y z
N MET A 1 -14.79 7.65 10.91
CA MET A 1 -13.59 7.74 10.04
C MET A 1 -13.80 8.90 9.07
N ASN A 2 -12.85 9.84 9.04
CA ASN A 2 -13.07 11.27 8.73
C ASN A 2 -13.31 11.57 7.23
N ARG A 3 -14.29 12.43 6.93
CA ARG A 3 -14.68 12.92 5.57
C ARG A 3 -13.49 13.39 4.69
N LYS A 4 -12.33 13.72 5.28
CA LYS A 4 -11.13 14.20 4.59
C LYS A 4 -10.37 13.11 3.82
N ILE A 5 -10.32 11.88 4.31
CA ILE A 5 -9.72 10.74 3.57
C ILE A 5 -10.66 10.34 2.43
N THR A 6 -11.98 10.38 2.69
CA THR A 6 -13.00 10.23 1.66
C THR A 6 -12.85 11.28 0.56
N LEU A 7 -12.49 12.53 0.87
CA LEU A 7 -12.26 13.60 -0.12
C LEU A 7 -11.09 13.34 -1.07
N ILE A 8 -9.99 12.74 -0.61
CA ILE A 8 -8.85 12.39 -1.48
C ILE A 8 -9.22 11.21 -2.38
N ALA A 9 -9.86 10.17 -1.83
CA ALA A 9 -10.41 9.06 -2.61
C ALA A 9 -11.49 9.54 -3.60
N LEU A 10 -12.30 10.53 -3.21
CA LEU A 10 -13.33 11.15 -4.04
C LEU A 10 -12.73 12.02 -5.14
N ALA A 11 -11.62 12.73 -4.91
CA ALA A 11 -10.94 13.49 -5.96
C ALA A 11 -10.38 12.58 -7.06
N ILE A 12 -9.81 11.43 -6.68
CA ILE A 12 -9.39 10.37 -7.62
C ILE A 12 -10.63 9.75 -8.30
N PHE A 13 -11.71 9.53 -7.56
CA PHE A 13 -12.97 9.01 -8.09
C PHE A 13 -13.73 9.99 -9.00
N VAL A 14 -13.55 11.31 -8.81
CA VAL A 14 -14.13 12.37 -9.66
C VAL A 14 -13.33 12.47 -10.95
N ALA A 15 -12.00 12.32 -10.90
CA ALA A 15 -11.17 12.21 -12.09
C ALA A 15 -11.52 10.98 -12.94
N SER A 16 -11.87 9.85 -12.32
CA SER A 16 -12.42 8.69 -13.05
C SER A 16 -13.89 8.88 -13.44
N GLY A 17 -14.69 9.58 -12.62
CA GLY A 17 -16.09 9.95 -12.86
C GLY A 17 -16.32 10.75 -14.16
N ILE A 18 -15.36 11.60 -14.53
CA ILE A 18 -15.40 12.37 -15.78
C ILE A 18 -15.27 11.45 -17.02
N LEU A 19 -14.57 10.31 -16.91
CA LEU A 19 -14.60 9.27 -17.96
C LEU A 19 -15.94 8.51 -17.97
N PHE A 20 -16.55 8.24 -16.80
CA PHE A 20 -17.80 7.48 -16.69
C PHE A 20 -19.02 8.21 -17.24
N ALA A 21 -19.08 9.55 -17.13
CA ALA A 21 -20.20 10.33 -17.65
C ALA A 21 -20.29 10.31 -19.20
N GLN A 22 -19.18 10.04 -19.90
CA GLN A 22 -19.16 9.83 -21.35
C GLN A 22 -19.51 8.39 -21.77
N ASP A 23 -19.46 7.43 -20.84
CA ASP A 23 -19.65 6.00 -21.10
C ASP A 23 -21.15 5.60 -21.12
N GLU A 24 -21.99 6.21 -20.28
CA GLU A 24 -23.45 5.94 -20.26
C GLU A 24 -24.11 6.17 -21.63
N GLN A 25 -23.77 7.26 -22.32
CA GLN A 25 -24.32 7.54 -23.65
C GLN A 25 -23.85 6.54 -24.70
N ARG A 26 -22.59 6.08 -24.63
CA ARG A 26 -22.04 5.05 -25.55
C ARG A 26 -22.64 3.66 -25.28
N GLN A 27 -22.89 3.31 -24.02
CA GLN A 27 -23.53 2.04 -23.68
C GLN A 27 -24.98 1.95 -24.16
N VAL A 28 -25.74 3.04 -24.09
CA VAL A 28 -27.11 3.11 -24.66
C VAL A 28 -27.08 2.86 -26.18
N GLU A 29 -26.04 3.34 -26.87
CA GLU A 29 -25.90 3.14 -28.31
C GLU A 29 -25.40 1.73 -28.69
N ALA A 30 -24.54 1.14 -27.86
CA ALA A 30 -24.05 -0.23 -28.03
C ALA A 30 -25.14 -1.31 -27.81
N GLN A 31 -26.19 -1.01 -27.04
CA GLN A 31 -27.31 -1.93 -26.76
C GLN A 31 -28.34 -2.06 -27.89
N LYS A 32 -28.32 -1.20 -28.92
CA LYS A 32 -29.24 -1.32 -30.06
C LYS A 32 -29.05 -2.68 -30.78
N PRO A 33 -30.09 -3.34 -31.30
CA PRO A 33 -29.93 -4.59 -32.04
C PRO A 33 -28.96 -4.39 -33.22
N THR A 34 -28.06 -5.37 -33.44
CA THR A 34 -27.20 -5.35 -34.62
C THR A 34 -28.08 -5.48 -35.86
N PRO A 35 -28.03 -4.55 -36.83
CA PRO A 35 -28.73 -4.73 -38.09
C PRO A 35 -28.20 -5.98 -38.81
N GLU A 36 -28.97 -6.56 -39.74
CA GLU A 36 -28.46 -7.63 -40.59
C GLU A 36 -27.25 -7.11 -41.39
N LEU A 37 -26.10 -7.78 -41.22
CA LEU A 37 -24.84 -7.45 -41.88
C LEU A 37 -24.51 -8.53 -42.91
N GLU A 38 -24.10 -8.10 -44.11
CA GLU A 38 -23.71 -9.02 -45.17
C GLU A 38 -22.31 -9.58 -44.89
N ARG A 39 -22.13 -10.90 -45.04
CA ARG A 39 -20.83 -11.56 -44.82
C ARG A 39 -20.04 -11.62 -46.13
N LYS A 40 -18.80 -11.13 -46.10
CA LYS A 40 -17.87 -11.20 -47.23
C LYS A 40 -16.55 -11.84 -46.81
N PRO A 41 -15.93 -12.67 -47.67
CA PRO A 41 -14.70 -13.36 -47.30
C PRO A 41 -13.50 -12.40 -47.18
N PHE A 42 -13.48 -11.33 -47.98
CA PHE A 42 -12.33 -10.45 -48.11
C PHE A 42 -12.73 -8.98 -48.31
N GLN A 43 -11.99 -8.08 -47.66
CA GLN A 43 -12.05 -6.64 -47.85
C GLN A 43 -10.64 -6.05 -47.98
N LEU A 44 -10.46 -5.15 -48.95
CA LEU A 44 -9.31 -4.25 -49.03
C LEU A 44 -9.82 -2.80 -48.99
N THR A 45 -9.29 -1.98 -48.08
CA THR A 45 -9.61 -0.55 -47.96
C THR A 45 -8.35 0.28 -48.04
N PHE A 46 -8.36 1.30 -48.88
CA PHE A 46 -7.23 2.22 -49.02
C PHE A 46 -7.33 3.38 -48.03
N MET A 47 -8.46 4.11 -48.03
CA MET A 47 -8.71 5.30 -47.20
C MET A 47 -10.21 5.58 -47.04
N PHE A 48 -10.61 6.30 -45.99
CA PHE A 48 -11.98 6.81 -45.77
C PHE A 48 -12.09 8.28 -46.25
N PRO A 49 -13.20 8.72 -46.90
CA PRO A 49 -14.39 7.97 -47.33
C PRO A 49 -14.06 6.88 -48.36
N PRO A 50 -14.74 5.72 -48.30
CA PRO A 50 -14.10 4.45 -48.61
C PRO A 50 -13.75 4.28 -50.09
N LEU A 51 -12.45 4.31 -50.38
CA LEU A 51 -11.88 3.58 -51.51
C LEU A 51 -11.67 2.13 -51.06
N SER A 52 -12.72 1.31 -51.19
CA SER A 52 -12.74 -0.07 -50.70
C SER A 52 -13.42 -1.02 -51.69
N THR A 53 -13.06 -2.30 -51.64
CA THR A 53 -13.71 -3.39 -52.38
C THR A 53 -15.20 -3.54 -52.03
N ASN A 54 -15.63 -3.10 -50.84
CA ASN A 54 -17.04 -3.10 -50.43
C ASN A 54 -17.74 -1.73 -50.59
N TRP A 55 -17.08 -0.76 -51.25
CA TRP A 55 -17.60 0.58 -51.56
C TRP A 55 -18.24 1.27 -50.34
N VAL A 56 -19.43 1.86 -50.49
CA VAL A 56 -20.11 2.62 -49.42
C VAL A 56 -20.73 1.69 -48.35
N GLN A 57 -20.83 0.39 -48.64
CA GLN A 57 -21.48 -0.59 -47.76
C GLN A 57 -20.54 -1.20 -46.71
N ASN A 58 -19.25 -0.85 -46.70
CA ASN A 58 -18.26 -1.28 -45.70
C ASN A 58 -18.80 -1.27 -44.26
N SER A 59 -19.50 -0.21 -43.87
CA SER A 59 -20.06 -0.02 -42.53
C SER A 59 -21.13 -1.06 -42.12
N LYS A 60 -21.61 -1.86 -43.08
CA LYS A 60 -22.65 -2.88 -42.95
C LYS A 60 -22.19 -4.30 -43.32
N THR A 61 -20.90 -4.52 -43.54
CA THR A 61 -20.36 -5.85 -43.90
C THR A 61 -19.52 -6.45 -42.77
N ILE A 62 -19.65 -7.76 -42.56
CA ILE A 62 -18.73 -8.56 -41.73
C ILE A 62 -17.71 -9.23 -42.65
N ASN A 63 -16.43 -9.06 -42.36
CA ASN A 63 -15.35 -9.63 -43.18
C ASN A 63 -14.58 -10.72 -42.45
N SER A 64 -14.19 -11.80 -43.15
CA SER A 64 -13.26 -12.79 -42.59
C SER A 64 -11.81 -12.33 -42.66
N VAL A 65 -11.43 -11.64 -43.74
CA VAL A 65 -10.11 -11.00 -43.88
C VAL A 65 -10.33 -9.53 -44.28
N SER A 66 -9.79 -8.60 -43.49
CA SER A 66 -9.87 -7.15 -43.73
C SER A 66 -8.47 -6.55 -43.77
N LEU A 67 -8.06 -6.02 -44.92
CA LEU A 67 -6.78 -5.33 -45.08
C LEU A 67 -7.04 -3.83 -45.30
N ASN A 68 -6.49 -2.98 -44.46
CA ASN A 68 -6.69 -1.53 -44.52
C ASN A 68 -5.34 -0.82 -44.59
N LEU A 69 -5.13 0.07 -45.57
CA LEU A 69 -3.84 0.78 -45.70
C LEU A 69 -3.74 1.97 -44.74
N PHE A 70 -4.65 2.96 -44.85
CA PHE A 70 -4.65 4.12 -43.95
C PHE A 70 -5.79 4.08 -42.94
N VAL A 71 -7.03 4.17 -43.40
CA VAL A 71 -8.21 4.16 -42.53
C VAL A 71 -9.15 3.06 -42.98
N GLY A 72 -9.23 2.01 -42.17
CA GLY A 72 -10.17 0.91 -42.31
C GLY A 72 -11.53 1.24 -41.70
N ASN A 73 -12.59 0.86 -42.41
CA ASN A 73 -13.95 0.89 -41.87
C ASN A 73 -14.65 -0.42 -42.23
N ALA A 74 -15.24 -1.11 -41.25
CA ALA A 74 -16.10 -2.26 -41.47
C ALA A 74 -17.23 -2.35 -40.43
N GLY A 75 -18.30 -3.09 -40.75
CA GLY A 75 -19.35 -3.43 -39.80
C GLY A 75 -18.82 -4.36 -38.70
N GLY A 76 -18.15 -5.44 -39.10
CA GLY A 76 -17.54 -6.39 -38.17
C GLY A 76 -16.42 -7.21 -38.83
N VAL A 77 -15.68 -7.96 -38.01
CA VAL A 77 -14.63 -8.89 -38.46
C VAL A 77 -14.80 -10.21 -37.73
N ASP A 78 -14.91 -11.31 -38.49
CA ASP A 78 -14.93 -12.69 -38.00
C ASP A 78 -13.72 -13.42 -38.61
N GLY A 79 -12.52 -13.10 -38.13
CA GLY A 79 -11.25 -13.62 -38.65
C GLY A 79 -10.07 -12.69 -38.36
N VAL A 80 -9.47 -12.09 -39.39
CA VAL A 80 -8.25 -11.28 -39.28
C VAL A 80 -8.44 -9.90 -39.90
N GLU A 81 -8.08 -8.85 -39.15
CA GLU A 81 -7.98 -7.49 -39.66
C GLU A 81 -6.57 -6.92 -39.43
N LEU A 82 -5.99 -6.33 -40.48
CA LEU A 82 -4.70 -5.67 -40.47
C LEU A 82 -4.82 -4.26 -41.06
N GLY A 83 -4.44 -3.25 -40.28
CA GLY A 83 -4.47 -1.84 -40.63
C GLY A 83 -3.07 -1.22 -40.64
N GLY A 84 -2.71 -0.47 -41.68
CA GLY A 84 -1.45 0.28 -41.68
C GLY A 84 -1.44 1.45 -40.68
N PHE A 85 -2.58 2.14 -40.48
CA PHE A 85 -2.70 3.22 -39.49
C PHE A 85 -3.88 3.02 -38.53
N ILE A 86 -5.13 3.17 -38.97
CA ILE A 86 -6.32 3.02 -38.11
C ILE A 86 -7.31 1.99 -38.66
N ASN A 87 -7.85 1.13 -37.80
CA ASN A 87 -9.04 0.31 -38.07
C ASN A 87 -10.22 0.80 -37.25
N THR A 88 -11.39 0.98 -37.88
CA THR A 88 -12.66 1.30 -37.21
C THR A 88 -13.70 0.24 -37.54
N ILE A 89 -14.24 -0.40 -36.50
CA ILE A 89 -15.28 -1.42 -36.59
C ILE A 89 -16.52 -0.90 -35.86
N ASN A 90 -17.67 -0.89 -36.53
CA ASN A 90 -18.90 -0.38 -35.91
C ASN A 90 -19.46 -1.31 -34.83
N TYR A 91 -19.28 -2.62 -35.01
CA TYR A 91 -19.83 -3.63 -34.11
C TYR A 91 -18.71 -4.42 -33.44
N HIS A 92 -18.41 -5.63 -33.93
CA HIS A 92 -17.59 -6.60 -33.21
C HIS A 92 -16.41 -7.11 -34.01
N VAL A 93 -15.40 -7.56 -33.28
CA VAL A 93 -14.26 -8.32 -33.80
C VAL A 93 -14.22 -9.67 -33.08
N LYS A 94 -14.20 -10.77 -33.83
CA LYS A 94 -13.89 -12.11 -33.36
C LYS A 94 -12.66 -12.60 -34.10
N GLY A 95 -11.57 -12.85 -33.37
CA GLY A 95 -10.28 -13.23 -33.95
C GLY A 95 -9.18 -12.20 -33.70
N PHE A 96 -8.50 -11.73 -34.75
CA PHE A 96 -7.35 -10.84 -34.64
C PHE A 96 -7.61 -9.48 -35.28
N GLN A 97 -7.24 -8.40 -34.60
CA GLN A 97 -7.23 -7.05 -35.15
C GLN A 97 -5.90 -6.34 -34.81
N GLY A 98 -5.16 -5.94 -35.83
CA GLY A 98 -3.87 -5.27 -35.71
C GLY A 98 -3.84 -3.94 -36.45
N ALA A 99 -3.30 -2.88 -35.85
CA ALA A 99 -3.08 -1.59 -36.51
C ALA A 99 -1.75 -0.93 -36.18
N GLY A 100 -1.16 -0.20 -37.14
CA GLY A 100 0.06 0.57 -36.90
C GLY A 100 -0.11 1.69 -35.86
N PHE A 101 -1.28 2.33 -35.78
CA PHE A 101 -1.56 3.39 -34.80
C PHE A 101 -2.71 3.05 -33.86
N GLY A 102 -3.91 2.73 -34.37
CA GLY A 102 -5.07 2.56 -33.50
C GLY A 102 -6.16 1.63 -34.00
N ASN A 103 -6.81 0.93 -33.07
CA ASN A 103 -8.04 0.19 -33.34
C ASN A 103 -9.21 0.76 -32.55
N VAL A 104 -10.38 0.85 -33.19
CA VAL A 104 -11.66 1.19 -32.56
C VAL A 104 -12.68 0.12 -32.90
N ALA A 105 -13.30 -0.47 -31.88
CA ALA A 105 -14.48 -1.32 -32.04
C ALA A 105 -15.66 -0.72 -31.29
N GLY A 106 -16.76 -0.41 -31.98
CA GLY A 106 -17.96 0.19 -31.38
C GLY A 106 -18.62 -0.71 -30.34
N ARG A 107 -18.36 -2.02 -30.35
CA ARG A 107 -18.84 -2.98 -29.35
C ARG A 107 -17.72 -3.85 -28.79
N SER A 108 -17.73 -5.14 -29.12
CA SER A 108 -16.99 -6.16 -28.39
C SER A 108 -15.83 -6.72 -29.21
N VAL A 109 -14.74 -7.05 -28.53
CA VAL A 109 -13.62 -7.76 -29.13
C VAL A 109 -13.43 -9.08 -28.40
N ASP A 110 -13.46 -10.17 -29.17
CA ASP A 110 -13.27 -11.53 -28.69
C ASP A 110 -12.07 -12.16 -29.40
N GLY A 111 -10.87 -11.90 -28.87
CA GLY A 111 -9.62 -12.40 -29.43
C GLY A 111 -8.42 -11.50 -29.12
N ALA A 112 -7.58 -11.22 -30.11
CA ALA A 112 -6.36 -10.43 -29.93
C ALA A 112 -6.45 -9.08 -30.64
N GLN A 113 -6.21 -7.99 -29.91
CA GLN A 113 -6.24 -6.63 -30.43
C GLN A 113 -4.93 -5.91 -30.13
N LEU A 114 -4.16 -5.56 -31.17
CA LEU A 114 -2.83 -4.96 -31.04
C LEU A 114 -2.75 -3.65 -31.84
N ALA A 115 -2.24 -2.60 -31.21
CA ALA A 115 -2.04 -1.30 -31.86
C ALA A 115 -0.74 -0.62 -31.46
N GLY A 116 -0.16 0.21 -32.33
CA GLY A 116 1.01 1.01 -31.97
C GLY A 116 0.73 2.04 -30.87
N PHE A 117 -0.47 2.62 -30.81
CA PHE A 117 -0.80 3.68 -29.85
C PHE A 117 -2.04 3.38 -29.01
N PHE A 118 -3.22 3.12 -29.60
CA PHE A 118 -4.44 2.89 -28.81
C PHE A 118 -5.33 1.74 -29.29
N ASN A 119 -6.06 1.14 -28.35
CA ASN A 119 -7.24 0.32 -28.63
C ASN A 119 -8.45 0.85 -27.84
N ILE A 120 -9.60 1.03 -28.48
CA ILE A 120 -10.83 1.52 -27.84
C ILE A 120 -12.00 0.63 -28.22
N ASN A 121 -12.61 -0.01 -27.22
CA ASN A 121 -13.77 -0.88 -27.40
C ASN A 121 -14.98 -0.35 -26.61
N GLY A 122 -16.15 -0.28 -27.24
CA GLY A 122 -17.36 0.26 -26.61
C GLY A 122 -17.95 -0.62 -25.52
N THR A 123 -17.68 -1.92 -25.54
CA THR A 123 -18.21 -2.89 -24.57
C THR A 123 -17.11 -3.84 -24.07
N ASP A 124 -17.33 -5.15 -24.16
CA ASP A 124 -16.47 -6.16 -23.57
C ASP A 124 -15.28 -6.51 -24.45
N THR A 125 -14.12 -6.75 -23.82
CA THR A 125 -12.89 -7.21 -24.48
C THR A 125 -12.41 -8.48 -23.82
N ARG A 126 -12.19 -9.53 -24.60
CA ARG A 126 -11.72 -10.84 -24.11
C ARG A 126 -10.42 -11.26 -24.77
N TYR A 127 -9.62 -11.98 -24.00
CA TYR A 127 -8.30 -12.54 -24.29
C TYR A 127 -7.13 -11.54 -24.26
N LEU A 128 -6.73 -10.93 -25.38
CA LEU A 128 -5.49 -10.14 -25.44
C LEU A 128 -5.74 -8.74 -25.99
N GLN A 129 -5.29 -7.71 -25.27
CA GLN A 129 -5.31 -6.33 -25.75
C GLN A 129 -4.00 -5.63 -25.43
N GLY A 130 -3.30 -5.14 -26.46
CA GLY A 130 -1.96 -4.58 -26.37
C GLY A 130 -1.83 -3.25 -27.13
N SER A 131 -1.28 -2.22 -26.49
CA SER A 131 -0.99 -0.95 -27.16
C SER A 131 0.25 -0.23 -26.65
N GLY A 132 0.80 0.71 -27.42
CA GLY A 132 1.91 1.54 -26.95
C GLY A 132 1.52 2.59 -25.91
N PHE A 133 0.26 3.03 -25.86
CA PHE A 133 -0.16 4.13 -24.98
C PHE A 133 -1.45 3.86 -24.19
N LEU A 134 -2.55 3.49 -24.85
CA LEU A 134 -3.87 3.46 -24.20
C LEU A 134 -4.72 2.28 -24.63
N ASN A 135 -5.29 1.56 -23.67
CA ASN A 135 -6.36 0.60 -23.92
C ASN A 135 -7.62 1.01 -23.14
N ILE A 136 -8.77 1.05 -23.82
CA ILE A 136 -10.09 1.32 -23.23
C ILE A 136 -11.06 0.19 -23.57
N SER A 137 -11.76 -0.33 -22.56
CA SER A 137 -12.95 -1.17 -22.71
C SER A 137 -14.09 -0.55 -21.92
N GLY A 138 -15.14 -0.06 -22.59
CA GLY A 138 -16.32 0.54 -21.92
C GLY A 138 -17.12 -0.46 -21.09
N GLY A 139 -17.02 -1.76 -21.40
CA GLY A 139 -17.61 -2.86 -20.64
C GLY A 139 -16.62 -3.52 -19.68
N SER A 140 -16.67 -4.85 -19.66
CA SER A 140 -15.76 -5.70 -18.89
C SER A 140 -14.55 -6.13 -19.72
N PHE A 141 -13.44 -6.41 -19.05
CA PHE A 141 -12.24 -6.98 -19.64
C PHE A 141 -11.98 -8.37 -19.04
N GLU A 142 -11.64 -9.35 -19.87
CA GLU A 142 -11.22 -10.69 -19.41
C GLU A 142 -9.99 -11.18 -20.20
N GLY A 143 -8.84 -11.34 -19.53
CA GLY A 143 -7.62 -11.86 -20.17
C GLY A 143 -6.35 -11.13 -19.74
N ALA A 144 -5.49 -10.73 -20.69
CA ALA A 144 -4.29 -9.92 -20.45
C ALA A 144 -4.32 -8.59 -21.22
N GLN A 145 -4.27 -7.47 -20.49
CA GLN A 145 -4.28 -6.11 -21.02
C GLN A 145 -2.90 -5.46 -20.77
N LEU A 146 -2.21 -5.02 -21.81
CA LEU A 146 -0.86 -4.47 -21.72
C LEU A 146 -0.77 -3.14 -22.44
N THR A 147 -0.20 -2.13 -21.79
CA THR A 147 0.00 -0.83 -22.43
C THR A 147 1.17 -0.03 -21.86
N GLY A 148 1.72 0.88 -22.65
CA GLY A 148 2.81 1.75 -22.21
C GLY A 148 2.38 2.85 -21.24
N PHE A 149 1.12 3.30 -21.26
CA PHE A 149 0.65 4.35 -20.35
C PHE A 149 -0.56 3.93 -19.50
N MET A 150 -1.75 3.77 -20.05
CA MET A 150 -2.96 3.54 -19.24
C MET A 150 -3.94 2.49 -19.78
N ASN A 151 -4.42 1.61 -18.90
CA ASN A 151 -5.56 0.74 -19.17
C ASN A 151 -6.80 1.26 -18.42
N VAL A 152 -7.93 1.36 -19.12
CA VAL A 152 -9.23 1.75 -18.54
C VAL A 152 -10.29 0.71 -18.87
N VAL A 153 -10.97 0.22 -17.84
CA VAL A 153 -12.09 -0.72 -17.95
C VAL A 153 -13.29 -0.14 -17.22
N GLY A 154 -14.41 0.04 -17.94
CA GLY A 154 -15.61 0.67 -17.40
C GLY A 154 -16.24 -0.14 -16.25
N ARG A 155 -16.14 -1.47 -16.32
CA ARG A 155 -16.77 -2.37 -15.34
C ARG A 155 -15.76 -3.29 -14.65
N ASP A 156 -15.85 -4.59 -14.94
CA ASP A 156 -15.06 -5.64 -14.31
C ASP A 156 -13.79 -5.91 -15.10
N ALA A 157 -12.64 -6.01 -14.44
CA ALA A 157 -11.42 -6.53 -15.04
C ALA A 157 -11.09 -7.91 -14.44
N ARG A 158 -10.98 -8.93 -15.30
CA ARG A 158 -10.62 -10.30 -14.92
C ARG A 158 -9.33 -10.70 -15.63
N GLY A 159 -8.35 -11.22 -14.89
CA GLY A 159 -7.04 -11.60 -15.41
C GLY A 159 -5.94 -10.60 -15.06
N PHE A 160 -5.07 -10.27 -16.02
CA PHE A 160 -3.88 -9.45 -15.82
C PHE A 160 -4.00 -8.08 -16.51
N GLN A 161 -3.64 -7.00 -15.82
CA GLN A 161 -3.46 -5.68 -16.43
C GLN A 161 -2.09 -5.12 -16.09
N GLY A 162 -1.33 -4.73 -17.11
CA GLY A 162 -0.02 -4.11 -17.01
C GLY A 162 0.01 -2.76 -17.71
N ALA A 163 0.45 -1.71 -17.02
CA ALA A 163 0.55 -0.36 -17.56
C ALA A 163 1.82 0.36 -17.10
N GLY A 164 2.42 1.20 -17.94
CA GLY A 164 3.56 2.02 -17.52
C GLY A 164 3.17 3.10 -16.50
N PHE A 165 1.95 3.65 -16.57
CA PHE A 165 1.46 4.65 -15.62
C PHE A 165 0.34 4.13 -14.72
N GLY A 166 -0.79 3.66 -15.26
CA GLY A 166 -1.89 3.24 -14.40
C GLY A 166 -2.94 2.32 -14.98
N ASN A 167 -3.59 1.57 -14.10
CA ASN A 167 -4.76 0.75 -14.42
C ASN A 167 -6.00 1.25 -13.66
N ILE A 168 -7.14 1.39 -14.33
CA ILE A 168 -8.41 1.79 -13.74
C ILE A 168 -9.49 0.76 -14.11
N SER A 169 -10.22 0.28 -13.10
CA SER A 169 -11.44 -0.50 -13.27
C SER A 169 -12.58 0.15 -12.48
N GLY A 170 -13.69 0.45 -13.15
CA GLY A 170 -14.84 1.15 -12.55
C GLY A 170 -15.56 0.35 -11.48
N GLU A 171 -15.54 -0.98 -11.57
CA GLU A 171 -16.12 -1.86 -10.58
C GLU A 171 -15.04 -2.68 -9.86
N GLN A 172 -14.84 -3.93 -10.26
CA GLN A 172 -14.07 -4.92 -9.50
C GLN A 172 -12.96 -5.51 -10.34
N ILE A 173 -11.87 -5.88 -9.66
CA ILE A 173 -10.74 -6.59 -10.26
C ILE A 173 -10.73 -8.02 -9.71
N HIS A 174 -10.55 -9.00 -10.61
CA HIS A 174 -10.31 -10.40 -10.28
C HIS A 174 -9.03 -10.85 -10.98
N GLY A 175 -7.91 -10.82 -10.27
CA GLY A 175 -6.60 -11.15 -10.83
C GLY A 175 -5.50 -10.19 -10.37
N ALA A 176 -4.61 -9.81 -11.28
CA ALA A 176 -3.43 -9.03 -10.94
C ALA A 176 -3.33 -7.73 -11.76
N GLN A 177 -3.03 -6.62 -11.09
CA GLN A 177 -2.71 -5.35 -11.71
C GLN A 177 -1.28 -4.93 -11.36
N ALA A 178 -0.53 -4.48 -12.36
CA ALA A 178 0.80 -3.90 -12.20
C ALA A 178 0.88 -2.57 -12.94
N ALA A 179 1.32 -1.52 -12.25
CA ALA A 179 1.46 -0.18 -12.81
C ALA A 179 2.70 0.54 -12.31
N GLY A 180 3.31 1.40 -13.13
CA GLY A 180 4.41 2.25 -12.68
C GLY A 180 3.98 3.29 -11.64
N PHE A 181 2.73 3.78 -11.68
CA PHE A 181 2.25 4.82 -10.77
C PHE A 181 1.04 4.40 -9.92
N PHE A 182 -0.11 4.06 -10.51
CA PHE A 182 -1.29 3.66 -9.71
C PHE A 182 -2.13 2.49 -10.25
N ASN A 183 -2.86 1.84 -9.35
CA ASN A 183 -3.95 0.92 -9.66
C ASN A 183 -5.22 1.31 -8.90
N VAL A 184 -6.37 1.35 -9.58
CA VAL A 184 -7.67 1.74 -9.00
C VAL A 184 -8.76 0.72 -9.30
N ALA A 185 -9.44 0.28 -8.24
CA ALA A 185 -10.70 -0.46 -8.27
C ALA A 185 -11.81 0.41 -7.65
N GLY A 186 -12.85 0.73 -8.42
CA GLY A 186 -13.98 1.53 -7.92
C GLY A 186 -14.83 0.83 -6.85
N LYS A 187 -14.73 -0.49 -6.76
CA LYS A 187 -15.25 -1.32 -5.67
C LYS A 187 -14.08 -2.10 -5.05
N TYR A 188 -13.97 -3.41 -5.29
CA TYR A 188 -13.02 -4.29 -4.62
C TYR A 188 -12.04 -4.97 -5.58
N SER A 189 -10.94 -5.49 -5.04
CA SER A 189 -9.89 -6.16 -5.82
C SER A 189 -9.57 -7.56 -5.27
N ARG A 190 -10.17 -8.60 -5.85
CA ARG A 190 -9.83 -10.00 -5.53
C ARG A 190 -8.56 -10.41 -6.27
N GLY A 191 -7.42 -10.18 -5.62
CA GLY A 191 -6.11 -10.54 -6.11
C GLY A 191 -5.05 -9.53 -5.67
N ALA A 192 -4.10 -9.24 -6.56
CA ALA A 192 -2.91 -8.46 -6.22
C ALA A 192 -2.84 -7.14 -7.01
N GLN A 193 -2.54 -6.04 -6.32
CA GLN A 193 -2.25 -4.75 -6.93
C GLN A 193 -0.80 -4.36 -6.61
N LEU A 194 0.00 -4.07 -7.63
CA LEU A 194 1.38 -3.61 -7.53
C LEU A 194 1.53 -2.26 -8.22
N ALA A 195 1.94 -1.23 -7.48
CA ALA A 195 2.12 0.11 -8.00
C ALA A 195 3.40 0.77 -7.49
N GLY A 196 4.02 1.65 -8.29
CA GLY A 196 5.13 2.47 -7.81
C GLY A 196 4.70 3.51 -6.78
N PHE A 197 3.46 4.01 -6.83
CA PHE A 197 2.99 5.04 -5.92
C PHE A 197 1.74 4.62 -5.12
N LEU A 198 0.66 4.19 -5.78
CA LEU A 198 -0.65 4.04 -5.11
C LEU A 198 -1.45 2.80 -5.57
N ASN A 199 -2.01 2.05 -4.63
CA ASN A 199 -3.14 1.14 -4.91
C ASN A 199 -4.39 1.56 -4.13
N LEU A 200 -5.54 1.55 -4.81
CA LEU A 200 -6.83 1.89 -4.20
C LEU A 200 -7.89 0.86 -4.58
N ALA A 201 -8.58 0.35 -3.55
CA ALA A 201 -9.82 -0.38 -3.68
C ALA A 201 -10.87 0.30 -2.79
N ALA A 202 -11.84 0.97 -3.40
CA ALA A 202 -12.72 1.89 -2.66
C ALA A 202 -13.66 1.17 -1.67
N ARG A 203 -14.06 -0.07 -1.96
CA ARG A 203 -15.03 -0.86 -1.18
C ARG A 203 -14.67 -2.34 -1.18
N GLY A 204 -15.33 -3.12 -0.33
CA GLY A 204 -15.30 -4.58 -0.33
C GLY A 204 -13.91 -5.17 0.00
N ARG A 205 -13.68 -6.40 -0.48
CA ARG A 205 -12.54 -7.23 -0.05
C ARG A 205 -11.36 -7.19 -1.04
N THR A 206 -10.18 -6.89 -0.51
CA THR A 206 -8.91 -6.89 -1.22
C THR A 206 -7.94 -7.88 -0.58
N ASN A 207 -7.13 -8.58 -1.39
CA ASN A 207 -6.19 -9.58 -0.87
C ASN A 207 -4.78 -9.00 -0.65
N ALA A 208 -4.15 -8.49 -1.70
CA ALA A 208 -2.78 -7.99 -1.64
C ALA A 208 -2.63 -6.62 -2.31
N GLN A 209 -1.99 -5.68 -1.63
CA GLN A 209 -1.61 -4.37 -2.18
C GLN A 209 -0.15 -4.07 -1.82
N LEU A 210 0.68 -3.77 -2.82
CA LEU A 210 2.06 -3.35 -2.66
C LEU A 210 2.28 -2.03 -3.42
N ALA A 211 2.61 -0.97 -2.70
CA ALA A 211 2.83 0.36 -3.26
C ALA A 211 4.12 0.99 -2.73
N GLY A 212 4.78 1.83 -3.52
CA GLY A 212 5.93 2.61 -3.02
C GLY A 212 5.54 3.67 -2.00
N PHE A 213 4.32 4.22 -2.06
CA PHE A 213 3.90 5.30 -1.16
C PHE A 213 2.64 4.99 -0.35
N PHE A 214 1.53 4.61 -0.99
CA PHE A 214 0.22 4.55 -0.33
C PHE A 214 -0.66 3.39 -0.78
N ASN A 215 -1.35 2.75 0.16
CA ASN A 215 -2.45 1.83 -0.15
C ASN A 215 -3.73 2.19 0.62
N TYR A 216 -4.87 1.98 -0.04
CA TYR A 216 -6.19 2.07 0.58
C TYR A 216 -7.07 0.86 0.25
N GLY A 217 -7.76 0.32 1.26
CA GLY A 217 -8.78 -0.72 1.12
C GLY A 217 -9.80 -0.73 2.26
N GLU A 218 -11.03 -1.15 2.00
CA GLU A 218 -12.06 -1.28 3.04
C GLU A 218 -11.88 -2.56 3.87
N ILE A 219 -11.84 -3.73 3.22
CA ILE A 219 -11.62 -5.02 3.89
C ILE A 219 -10.37 -5.67 3.28
N ILE A 220 -9.32 -5.85 4.07
CA ILE A 220 -8.08 -6.49 3.63
C ILE A 220 -8.03 -7.91 4.20
N SER A 221 -7.84 -8.90 3.34
CA SER A 221 -7.67 -10.31 3.72
C SER A 221 -6.40 -10.85 3.08
N GLY A 222 -5.27 -10.52 3.71
CA GLY A 222 -3.93 -10.77 3.19
C GLY A 222 -2.94 -9.68 3.63
N THR A 223 -2.30 -9.03 2.68
CA THR A 223 -1.14 -8.15 2.93
C THR A 223 -1.32 -6.78 2.30
N GLN A 224 -1.01 -5.73 3.06
CA GLN A 224 -0.98 -4.34 2.58
C GLN A 224 0.39 -3.74 2.91
N MET A 225 1.20 -3.39 1.91
CA MET A 225 2.58 -2.93 2.07
C MET A 225 2.82 -1.61 1.34
N ALA A 226 3.26 -0.59 2.07
CA ALA A 226 3.56 0.73 1.54
C ALA A 226 4.89 1.27 2.06
N GLY A 227 5.61 2.07 1.27
CA GLY A 227 6.79 2.78 1.79
C GLY A 227 6.44 3.84 2.82
N PHE A 228 5.28 4.51 2.70
CA PHE A 228 4.88 5.59 3.62
C PHE A 228 3.65 5.25 4.45
N CYS A 229 2.50 4.98 3.84
CA CYS A 229 1.24 4.87 4.57
C CYS A 229 0.27 3.80 4.03
N ASN A 230 -0.35 3.04 4.94
CA ASN A 230 -1.48 2.17 4.62
C ASN A 230 -2.73 2.60 5.39
N VAL A 231 -3.88 2.56 4.71
CA VAL A 231 -5.19 2.76 5.32
C VAL A 231 -6.09 1.57 5.02
N GLY A 232 -6.65 0.98 6.08
CA GLY A 232 -7.56 -0.15 6.04
C GLY A 232 -8.84 0.12 6.83
N GLY A 233 -9.97 -0.42 6.41
CA GLY A 233 -11.12 -0.57 7.30
C GLY A 233 -10.89 -1.74 8.25
N HIS A 234 -11.02 -2.96 7.76
CA HIS A 234 -10.81 -4.19 8.53
C HIS A 234 -9.68 -5.00 7.92
N VAL A 235 -8.58 -5.16 8.66
CA VAL A 235 -7.38 -5.85 8.17
C VAL A 235 -7.25 -7.21 8.83
N LYS A 236 -7.31 -8.28 8.05
CA LYS A 236 -6.98 -9.64 8.47
C LYS A 236 -5.68 -10.06 7.79
N GLY A 237 -4.56 -10.01 8.51
CA GLY A 237 -3.23 -10.34 8.00
C GLY A 237 -2.16 -9.30 8.32
N LEU A 238 -1.33 -8.93 7.35
CA LEU A 238 -0.19 -8.03 7.55
C LEU A 238 -0.48 -6.63 6.99
N GLN A 239 -0.22 -5.59 7.78
CA GLN A 239 -0.21 -4.20 7.34
C GLN A 239 1.17 -3.63 7.62
N MET A 240 1.96 -3.31 6.60
CA MET A 240 3.32 -2.80 6.77
C MET A 240 3.53 -1.48 6.04
N ALA A 241 3.87 -0.44 6.79
CA ALA A 241 4.17 0.89 6.29
C ALA A 241 5.49 1.39 6.90
N GLY A 242 6.32 2.08 6.12
CA GLY A 242 7.54 2.69 6.69
C GLY A 242 7.23 3.73 7.78
N PHE A 243 6.12 4.47 7.64
CA PHE A 243 5.74 5.50 8.59
C PHE A 243 4.43 5.19 9.34
N LEU A 244 3.30 5.07 8.62
CA LEU A 244 1.97 5.07 9.26
C LEU A 244 1.06 3.94 8.76
N ASN A 245 0.55 3.13 9.68
CA ASN A 245 -0.59 2.25 9.43
C ASN A 245 -1.83 2.78 10.16
N VAL A 246 -2.96 2.82 9.47
CA VAL A 246 -4.28 3.14 10.05
C VAL A 246 -5.25 2.02 9.71
N ALA A 247 -5.94 1.49 10.72
CA ALA A 247 -7.02 0.52 10.56
C ALA A 247 -8.20 0.83 11.51
N ASP A 248 -9.44 0.61 11.06
CA ASP A 248 -10.59 0.61 11.99
C ASP A 248 -10.52 -0.62 12.90
N SER A 249 -10.17 -1.80 12.38
CA SER A 249 -9.87 -3.00 13.19
C SER A 249 -8.80 -3.84 12.51
N LEU A 250 -8.02 -4.59 13.30
CA LEU A 250 -6.93 -5.41 12.78
C LEU A 250 -6.80 -6.75 13.51
N ASP A 251 -6.96 -7.84 12.76
CA ASP A 251 -6.73 -9.22 13.18
C ASP A 251 -5.44 -9.73 12.53
N GLY A 252 -4.31 -9.32 13.07
CA GLY A 252 -3.04 -9.48 12.36
C GLY A 252 -1.87 -8.76 13.01
N ILE A 253 -0.94 -8.28 12.18
CA ILE A 253 0.26 -7.55 12.62
C ILE A 253 0.37 -6.24 11.83
N PRO A 254 0.38 -5.08 12.51
CA PRO A 254 0.71 -3.79 11.91
C PRO A 254 2.18 -3.43 12.17
N ILE A 255 3.00 -3.34 11.12
CA ILE A 255 4.42 -2.97 11.21
C ILE A 255 4.61 -1.58 10.63
N GLY A 256 5.04 -0.63 11.45
CA GLY A 256 5.33 0.74 11.03
C GLY A 256 5.69 1.62 12.20
N LEU A 257 6.23 2.81 11.93
CA LEU A 257 6.63 3.74 13.00
C LEU A 257 5.44 4.14 13.87
N ILE A 258 4.25 4.24 13.31
CA ILE A 258 2.99 4.56 13.99
C ILE A 258 1.90 3.60 13.50
N ASN A 259 1.22 2.92 14.44
CA ASN A 259 0.19 1.92 14.14
C ASN A 259 -1.12 2.25 14.84
N VAL A 260 -2.03 2.93 14.16
CA VAL A 260 -3.32 3.34 14.73
C VAL A 260 -4.39 2.30 14.40
N VAL A 261 -4.86 1.59 15.43
CA VAL A 261 -5.96 0.63 15.32
C VAL A 261 -7.09 1.06 16.25
N VAL A 262 -8.29 1.33 15.71
CA VAL A 262 -9.36 2.03 16.43
C VAL A 262 -10.16 1.10 17.35
N LYS A 263 -10.75 0.06 16.78
CA LYS A 263 -11.41 -1.07 17.46
C LYS A 263 -10.37 -2.15 17.66
N ASN A 264 -10.45 -2.97 18.72
CA ASN A 264 -9.48 -4.02 19.08
C ASN A 264 -7.99 -3.60 19.20
N GLY A 265 -7.67 -2.32 19.01
CA GLY A 265 -6.32 -1.78 19.15
C GLY A 265 -5.82 -1.76 20.59
N TYR A 266 -4.55 -2.13 20.75
CA TYR A 266 -3.82 -2.08 22.01
C TYR A 266 -3.24 -0.68 22.22
N ARG A 267 -3.80 0.03 23.19
CA ARG A 267 -3.47 1.42 23.54
C ARG A 267 -3.36 1.49 25.06
N LYS A 268 -2.14 1.61 25.57
CA LYS A 268 -1.88 1.58 27.02
C LYS A 268 -0.89 2.66 27.42
N PHE A 269 -1.26 3.44 28.41
CA PHE A 269 -0.31 4.31 29.11
C PHE A 269 0.33 3.51 30.23
N GLU A 270 1.64 3.65 30.42
CA GLU A 270 2.41 2.95 31.43
C GLU A 270 3.17 3.95 32.29
N PHE A 271 3.12 3.71 33.60
CA PHE A 271 3.96 4.35 34.60
C PHE A 271 4.77 3.27 35.29
N SER A 272 6.09 3.36 35.25
CA SER A 272 6.96 2.32 35.78
C SER A 272 8.23 2.87 36.40
N VAL A 273 8.86 2.01 37.20
CA VAL A 273 10.15 2.25 37.84
C VAL A 273 11.05 1.04 37.57
N SER A 274 12.35 1.27 37.52
CA SER A 274 13.34 0.20 37.39
C SER A 274 14.59 0.52 38.19
N GLU A 275 15.54 -0.42 38.24
CA GLU A 275 16.83 -0.21 38.88
C GLU A 275 17.66 0.89 38.19
N SER A 276 17.37 1.19 36.93
CA SER A 276 18.12 2.14 36.09
C SER A 276 17.36 3.44 35.81
N GLN A 277 16.05 3.47 36.05
CA GLN A 277 15.16 4.59 35.74
C GLN A 277 14.28 4.89 36.96
N TYR A 278 14.39 6.09 37.53
CA TYR A 278 13.58 6.48 38.69
C TYR A 278 12.11 6.55 38.35
N ILE A 279 11.78 7.07 37.16
CA ILE A 279 10.42 7.17 36.64
C ILE A 279 10.47 6.94 35.12
N ASN A 280 9.52 6.14 34.62
CA ASN A 280 9.33 5.88 33.20
C ASN A 280 7.86 6.06 32.82
N PHE A 281 7.64 6.87 31.80
CA PHE A 281 6.36 7.03 31.12
C PHE A 281 6.46 6.38 29.75
N SER A 282 5.56 5.46 29.44
CA SER A 282 5.53 4.81 28.13
C SER A 282 4.12 4.75 27.57
N TYR A 283 4.01 4.87 26.26
CA TYR A 283 2.76 4.69 25.53
C TYR A 283 2.91 3.55 24.53
N ARG A 284 1.98 2.59 24.58
CA ARG A 284 1.92 1.44 23.67
C ARG A 284 0.84 1.66 22.63
N MET A 285 1.15 1.39 21.37
CA MET A 285 0.21 1.58 20.26
C MET A 285 0.34 0.46 19.22
N GLY A 286 -0.77 -0.20 18.88
CA GLY A 286 -0.84 -1.23 17.84
C GLY A 286 -1.94 -2.25 18.15
N VAL A 287 -1.57 -3.53 18.19
CA VAL A 287 -2.44 -4.64 18.64
C VAL A 287 -1.70 -5.50 19.66
N ARG A 288 -2.41 -6.34 20.42
CA ARG A 288 -1.80 -7.19 21.48
C ARG A 288 -0.63 -8.04 20.94
N LYS A 289 -0.78 -8.57 19.72
CA LYS A 289 0.24 -9.39 19.06
C LYS A 289 1.51 -8.61 18.68
N PHE A 290 1.38 -7.30 18.43
CA PHE A 290 2.49 -6.45 18.03
C PHE A 290 2.13 -4.97 18.24
N TYR A 291 2.91 -4.27 19.05
CA TYR A 291 2.75 -2.85 19.35
C TYR A 291 4.09 -2.13 19.40
N ASN A 292 4.05 -0.84 19.07
CA ASN A 292 5.16 0.07 19.31
C ASN A 292 5.12 0.57 20.76
N ILE A 293 6.29 0.90 21.30
CA ILE A 293 6.48 1.50 22.61
C ILE A 293 7.18 2.84 22.39
N TYR A 294 6.56 3.93 22.82
CA TYR A 294 7.19 5.25 22.91
C TYR A 294 7.45 5.53 24.37
N SER A 295 8.70 5.75 24.74
CA SER A 295 9.10 5.88 26.14
C SER A 295 9.80 7.21 26.40
N PHE A 296 9.54 7.76 27.57
CA PHE A 296 10.18 8.95 28.10
C PHE A 296 10.42 8.73 29.59
N SER A 297 11.68 8.74 30.01
CA SER A 297 12.06 8.31 31.35
C SER A 297 13.21 9.15 31.91
N ASN A 298 13.33 9.18 33.23
CA ASN A 298 14.45 9.81 33.92
C ASN A 298 15.42 8.71 34.39
N PRO A 299 16.67 8.69 33.91
CA PRO A 299 17.67 7.72 34.35
C PRO A 299 18.10 8.01 35.79
N ALA A 300 18.52 6.98 36.51
CA ALA A 300 19.14 7.16 37.82
C ALA A 300 20.44 7.98 37.72
N GLY A 301 20.67 8.87 38.68
CA GLY A 301 21.87 9.70 38.75
C GLY A 301 21.61 11.22 38.72
N PRO A 302 22.68 12.04 38.75
CA PRO A 302 22.58 13.49 38.83
C PRO A 302 22.27 14.13 37.48
N GLY A 303 21.79 15.38 37.52
CA GLY A 303 21.57 16.23 36.34
C GLY A 303 20.14 16.16 35.78
N SER A 304 19.83 17.06 34.85
CA SER A 304 18.52 17.13 34.18
C SER A 304 18.42 16.18 32.99
N ARG A 305 18.80 14.92 33.23
CA ARG A 305 18.89 13.85 32.23
C ARG A 305 17.53 13.23 31.98
N TRP A 306 17.26 12.90 30.73
CA TRP A 306 16.08 12.19 30.27
C TRP A 306 16.47 11.18 29.21
N LEU A 307 15.66 10.14 29.08
CA LEU A 307 15.79 9.06 28.13
C LEU A 307 14.53 9.05 27.29
N PHE A 308 14.67 9.28 25.99
CA PHE A 308 13.57 9.07 25.04
C PHE A 308 13.84 7.78 24.26
N GLY A 309 12.82 6.96 24.07
CA GLY A 309 13.03 5.65 23.49
C GLY A 309 11.89 5.17 22.61
N PHE A 310 12.26 4.30 21.69
CA PHE A 310 11.36 3.58 20.80
C PHE A 310 11.58 2.09 20.98
N GLY A 311 10.50 1.33 20.93
CA GLY A 311 10.56 -0.12 21.07
C GLY A 311 9.39 -0.82 20.41
N LEU A 312 9.50 -2.14 20.40
CA LEU A 312 8.50 -3.06 19.87
C LEU A 312 8.20 -4.10 20.93
N GLY A 313 6.95 -4.56 20.99
CA GLY A 313 6.57 -5.61 21.92
C GLY A 313 5.39 -6.43 21.46
N GLY A 314 5.19 -7.56 22.11
CA GLY A 314 4.04 -8.43 21.95
C GLY A 314 3.58 -8.97 23.31
N GLU A 315 2.28 -9.19 23.42
CA GLU A 315 1.62 -9.76 24.60
C GLU A 315 1.13 -11.18 24.29
N LEU A 316 1.49 -12.11 25.17
CA LEU A 316 1.12 -13.52 25.10
C LEU A 316 0.25 -13.87 26.30
N ASP A 317 -0.86 -14.55 26.04
CA ASP A 317 -1.73 -15.09 27.08
C ASP A 317 -1.08 -16.34 27.68
N MET A 318 -0.64 -16.29 28.94
CA MET A 318 -0.12 -17.49 29.63
C MET A 318 -1.26 -18.29 30.25
N ASN A 319 -2.17 -17.60 30.93
CA ASN A 319 -3.42 -18.14 31.46
C ASN A 319 -4.46 -17.01 31.54
N GLU A 320 -5.66 -17.28 32.07
CA GLU A 320 -6.76 -16.31 32.11
C GLU A 320 -6.46 -15.04 32.94
N LYS A 321 -5.48 -15.06 33.84
CA LYS A 321 -5.19 -13.96 34.78
C LYS A 321 -3.83 -13.30 34.55
N VAL A 322 -2.93 -13.99 33.86
CA VAL A 322 -1.52 -13.60 33.69
C VAL A 322 -1.18 -13.54 32.21
N MET A 323 -0.72 -12.37 31.78
CA MET A 323 -0.15 -12.18 30.45
C MET A 323 1.35 -11.97 30.57
N MET A 324 2.08 -12.35 29.53
CA MET A 324 3.52 -12.11 29.41
C MET A 324 3.77 -11.13 28.26
N ASN A 325 4.47 -10.04 28.54
CA ASN A 325 4.95 -9.11 27.53
C ASN A 325 6.42 -9.37 27.24
N LEU A 326 6.75 -9.50 25.96
CA LEU A 326 8.12 -9.54 25.46
C LEU A 326 8.37 -8.23 24.72
N GLU A 327 9.30 -7.42 25.20
CA GLU A 327 9.54 -6.07 24.68
C GLU A 327 11.02 -5.82 24.43
N ALA A 328 11.34 -5.15 23.33
CA ALA A 328 12.67 -4.62 23.04
C ALA A 328 12.57 -3.10 22.91
N VAL A 329 13.35 -2.36 23.69
CA VAL A 329 13.32 -0.89 23.74
C VAL A 329 14.72 -0.34 23.65
N VAL A 330 14.91 0.67 22.81
CA VAL A 330 16.15 1.46 22.75
C VAL A 330 15.83 2.85 23.28
N ASN A 331 16.59 3.31 24.26
CA ASN A 331 16.48 4.66 24.80
C ASN A 331 17.77 5.43 24.53
N GLN A 332 17.66 6.69 24.12
CA GLN A 332 18.78 7.61 23.96
C GLN A 332 18.67 8.71 25.02
N GLU A 333 19.81 9.07 25.59
CA GLU A 333 19.91 10.20 26.52
C GLU A 333 19.76 11.55 25.83
N LEU A 334 19.02 12.43 26.52
CA LEU A 334 18.77 13.82 26.20
C LEU A 334 18.82 14.64 27.48
N TRP A 335 19.41 15.82 27.43
CA TRP A 335 19.44 16.80 28.51
C TRP A 335 18.37 17.86 28.27
N ILE A 336 17.64 18.23 29.33
CA ILE A 336 16.58 19.24 29.27
C ILE A 336 16.90 20.36 30.24
N ALA A 337 16.89 21.61 29.76
CA ALA A 337 17.13 22.80 30.57
C ALA A 337 18.43 22.75 31.41
N GLU A 338 19.51 22.20 30.84
CA GLU A 338 20.82 22.12 31.49
C GLU A 338 21.51 23.51 31.44
N PRO A 339 21.77 24.17 32.59
CA PRO A 339 22.35 25.51 32.61
C PRO A 339 23.72 25.64 31.92
N ALA A 340 24.49 24.56 31.86
CA ALA A 340 25.78 24.54 31.18
C ALA A 340 25.68 24.59 29.64
N VAL A 341 24.48 24.47 29.06
CA VAL A 341 24.26 24.44 27.60
C VAL A 341 23.19 25.46 27.19
N THR A 342 23.42 26.17 26.09
CA THR A 342 22.49 27.22 25.60
C THR A 342 21.20 26.68 25.00
N ARG A 343 21.13 25.37 24.67
CA ARG A 343 19.98 24.73 24.04
C ARG A 343 19.10 24.06 25.08
N PHE A 344 17.80 24.31 25.01
CA PHE A 344 16.81 23.72 25.91
C PHE A 344 16.73 22.18 25.82
N LEU A 345 16.85 21.62 24.61
CA LEU A 345 16.98 20.18 24.37
C LEU A 345 18.33 19.89 23.71
N HIS A 346 19.13 19.01 24.31
CA HIS A 346 20.47 18.72 23.82
C HIS A 346 20.87 17.26 24.03
N ILE A 347 21.33 16.61 22.95
CA ILE A 347 22.04 15.33 23.02
C ILE A 347 23.53 15.67 23.03
N ASP A 348 24.19 15.42 24.16
CA ASP A 348 25.61 15.72 24.36
C ASP A 348 26.50 14.71 23.65
N ARG A 349 26.14 13.42 23.73
CA ARG A 349 26.92 12.29 23.22
C ARG A 349 26.03 11.06 23.03
N LEU A 350 26.55 10.03 22.38
CA LEU A 350 25.85 8.75 22.34
C LEU A 350 25.83 8.12 23.74
N ASN A 351 24.64 7.85 24.25
CA ASN A 351 24.42 7.20 25.54
C ASN A 351 23.07 6.47 25.46
N LEU A 352 23.16 5.23 24.99
CA LEU A 352 22.02 4.36 24.71
C LEU A 352 21.80 3.39 25.86
N LEU A 353 20.54 3.19 26.25
CA LEU A 353 20.09 2.09 27.09
C LEU A 353 19.15 1.19 26.28
N ASN A 354 19.68 0.04 25.85
CA ASN A 354 18.93 -0.99 25.15
C ASN A 354 18.41 -2.00 26.17
N GLN A 355 17.15 -2.36 26.08
CA GLN A 355 16.48 -3.23 27.05
C GLN A 355 15.69 -4.31 26.34
N PHE A 356 15.90 -5.55 26.73
CA PHE A 356 14.96 -6.63 26.48
C PHE A 356 14.20 -6.92 27.77
N ARG A 357 12.86 -6.87 27.74
CA ARG A 357 12.01 -6.94 28.92
C ARG A 357 11.10 -8.16 28.81
N VAL A 358 11.04 -8.94 29.88
CA VAL A 358 10.08 -10.03 30.05
C VAL A 358 9.22 -9.66 31.23
N LEU A 359 7.99 -9.20 30.98
CA LEU A 359 7.12 -8.63 32.01
C LEU A 359 5.90 -9.52 32.20
N PHE A 360 5.57 -9.83 33.44
CA PHE A 360 4.37 -10.56 33.80
C PHE A 360 3.33 -9.56 34.28
N ALA A 361 2.21 -9.49 33.57
CA ALA A 361 1.12 -8.56 33.80
C ALA A 361 -0.10 -9.28 34.38
N PHE A 362 -0.67 -8.70 35.43
CA PHE A 362 -1.88 -9.14 36.11
C PHE A 362 -2.93 -8.04 35.94
N ASN A 363 -4.17 -8.41 35.62
CA ASN A 363 -5.26 -7.45 35.40
C ASN A 363 -6.29 -7.50 36.55
N PRO A 364 -6.15 -6.70 37.62
CA PRO A 364 -7.17 -6.58 38.66
C PRO A 364 -8.53 -6.08 38.13
N SER A 365 -8.52 -5.33 37.02
CA SER A 365 -9.74 -4.82 36.37
C SER A 365 -9.50 -4.69 34.85
N GLU A 366 -10.55 -4.37 34.08
CA GLU A 366 -10.43 -4.13 32.63
C GLU A 366 -9.58 -2.89 32.28
N ARG A 367 -9.41 -1.96 33.22
CA ARG A 367 -8.75 -0.66 32.99
C ARG A 367 -7.36 -0.55 33.61
N VAL A 368 -6.98 -1.46 34.49
CA VAL A 368 -5.73 -1.38 35.24
C VAL A 368 -5.02 -2.71 35.16
N SER A 369 -3.76 -2.66 34.74
CA SER A 369 -2.85 -3.80 34.73
C SER A 369 -1.62 -3.50 35.59
N LEU A 370 -1.28 -4.41 36.50
CA LEU A 370 -0.06 -4.34 37.29
C LEU A 370 0.95 -5.30 36.69
N PHE A 371 2.21 -4.89 36.56
CA PHE A 371 3.23 -5.77 35.99
C PHE A 371 4.55 -5.68 36.74
N VAL A 372 5.30 -6.77 36.65
CA VAL A 372 6.66 -6.88 37.17
C VAL A 372 7.44 -7.89 36.32
N GLY A 373 8.73 -7.68 36.16
CA GLY A 373 9.57 -8.68 35.54
C GLY A 373 11.03 -8.26 35.35
N PRO A 374 11.89 -9.22 34.98
CA PRO A 374 13.30 -8.97 34.72
C PRO A 374 13.51 -8.18 33.42
N THR A 375 14.59 -7.42 33.39
CA THR A 375 15.07 -6.71 32.19
C THR A 375 16.52 -7.08 31.92
N PHE A 376 16.85 -7.44 30.69
CA PHE A 376 18.24 -7.51 30.24
C PHE A 376 18.63 -6.16 29.63
N ASN A 377 19.60 -5.50 30.24
CA ASN A 377 20.01 -4.15 29.88
C ASN A 377 21.40 -4.15 29.24
N VAL A 378 21.56 -3.38 28.16
CA VAL A 378 22.83 -3.11 27.49
C VAL A 378 22.97 -1.61 27.30
N ALA A 379 23.81 -0.99 28.13
CA ALA A 379 24.21 0.40 27.95
C ALA A 379 25.40 0.51 27.00
N VAL A 380 25.32 1.43 26.05
CA VAL A 380 26.39 1.78 25.11
C VAL A 380 26.57 3.28 25.14
N ALA A 381 27.70 3.74 25.67
CA ALA A 381 27.95 5.16 25.89
C ALA A 381 29.34 5.58 25.41
N GLU A 382 29.48 6.80 24.93
CA GLU A 382 30.77 7.41 24.65
C GLU A 382 31.31 8.09 25.92
N SER A 383 32.38 7.56 26.49
CA SER A 383 32.90 8.03 27.77
C SER A 383 34.05 9.03 27.63
N ASN A 384 34.47 9.40 26.42
CA ASN A 384 35.55 10.37 26.22
C ASN A 384 35.10 11.77 26.68
N PRO A 385 35.78 12.41 27.65
CA PRO A 385 35.45 13.76 28.10
C PRO A 385 35.47 14.79 26.96
N ASP A 386 36.33 14.60 25.96
CA ASP A 386 36.52 15.56 24.87
C ASP A 386 35.37 15.59 23.84
N ILE A 387 34.43 14.63 23.92
CA ILE A 387 33.32 14.49 22.95
C ILE A 387 32.13 15.38 23.28
N GLY A 388 31.90 15.69 24.55
CA GLY A 388 30.73 16.43 24.97
C GLY A 388 31.06 17.51 25.98
N TYR A 389 30.15 18.47 26.11
CA TYR A 389 30.28 19.63 27.00
C TYR A 389 30.02 19.25 28.47
N LEU A 390 29.28 18.16 28.69
CA LEU A 390 28.87 17.71 30.02
C LEU A 390 29.74 16.54 30.48
N SER A 391 29.89 16.40 31.80
CA SER A 391 30.53 15.21 32.37
C SER A 391 29.74 13.97 31.98
N TRP A 392 30.41 12.94 31.46
CA TRP A 392 29.77 11.65 31.23
C TRP A 392 29.26 11.07 32.55
N GLN A 393 28.02 10.58 32.53
CA GLN A 393 27.38 9.90 33.64
C GLN A 393 26.97 8.51 33.19
N GLU A 394 27.54 7.49 33.83
CA GLU A 394 27.27 6.10 33.52
C GLU A 394 25.80 5.76 33.77
N ILE A 395 25.19 5.00 32.86
CA ILE A 395 23.87 4.40 33.08
C ILE A 395 24.08 2.98 33.57
N GLY A 396 23.38 2.64 34.65
CA GLY A 396 23.33 1.28 35.16
C GLY A 396 24.22 1.03 36.37
N PRO A 397 23.93 -0.06 37.10
CA PRO A 397 24.40 -0.28 38.46
C PRO A 397 25.85 -0.77 38.54
N ASN A 398 26.48 -0.64 39.71
CA ASN A 398 27.84 -1.13 39.95
C ASN A 398 27.98 -2.66 39.86
N TRP A 399 26.88 -3.41 39.98
CA TRP A 399 26.87 -4.88 39.94
C TRP A 399 26.72 -5.45 38.52
N ALA A 400 26.95 -4.66 37.47
CA ALA A 400 26.96 -5.17 36.10
C ALA A 400 27.98 -6.32 35.92
N PHE A 401 27.53 -7.41 35.31
CA PHE A 401 28.38 -8.59 35.07
C PHE A 401 29.34 -8.39 33.89
N PHE A 402 29.07 -7.40 33.04
CA PHE A 402 29.95 -6.98 31.97
C PHE A 402 30.10 -5.45 32.00
N ASN A 403 31.35 -4.97 32.01
CA ASN A 403 31.68 -3.57 31.88
C ASN A 403 33.03 -3.46 31.16
N LYS A 404 33.04 -2.91 29.95
CA LYS A 404 34.26 -2.76 29.16
C LYS A 404 34.27 -1.44 28.40
N THR A 405 35.34 -0.68 28.58
CA THR A 405 35.63 0.50 27.77
C THR A 405 36.62 0.13 26.67
N TYR A 406 36.23 0.38 25.42
CA TYR A 406 37.06 0.12 24.26
C TYR A 406 37.96 1.31 23.98
N ASN A 407 39.20 1.04 23.58
CA ASN A 407 40.19 2.07 23.29
C ASN A 407 40.05 2.59 21.85
N ASN A 408 38.93 3.25 21.57
CA ASN A 408 38.69 4.02 20.35
C ASN A 408 38.66 5.52 20.67
N VAL A 409 38.58 6.38 19.64
CA VAL A 409 38.48 7.85 19.81
C VAL A 409 37.33 8.22 20.76
N ALA A 410 36.24 7.47 20.72
CA ALA A 410 35.06 7.73 21.54
C ALA A 410 35.13 7.23 22.99
N ARG A 411 36.13 6.41 23.31
CA ARG A 411 36.18 5.59 24.53
C ARG A 411 34.82 4.94 24.80
N THR A 412 34.32 4.15 23.86
CA THR A 412 32.98 3.54 23.97
C THR A 412 32.95 2.55 25.13
N ASN A 413 32.10 2.83 26.12
CA ASN A 413 31.81 1.94 27.24
C ASN A 413 30.57 1.10 26.90
N VAL A 414 30.68 -0.21 27.12
CA VAL A 414 29.57 -1.16 27.03
C VAL A 414 29.39 -1.83 28.37
N LYS A 415 28.18 -1.73 28.91
CA LYS A 415 27.80 -2.31 30.22
C LYS A 415 26.55 -3.18 30.08
N MET A 416 26.55 -4.34 30.72
CA MET A 416 25.41 -5.29 30.68
C MET A 416 25.05 -5.79 32.08
N TRP A 417 23.75 -5.86 32.37
CA TRP A 417 23.23 -6.31 33.66
C TRP A 417 21.78 -6.83 33.56
N ILE A 418 21.34 -7.58 34.58
CA ILE A 418 19.97 -8.04 34.73
C ILE A 418 19.24 -7.16 35.74
N GLY A 419 18.33 -6.32 35.27
CA GLY A 419 17.48 -5.45 36.07
C GLY A 419 16.12 -6.04 36.45
N ILE A 420 15.32 -5.22 37.11
CA ILE A 420 13.92 -5.48 37.43
C ILE A 420 13.10 -4.21 37.19
N MET A 421 11.96 -4.39 36.54
CA MET A 421 11.02 -3.31 36.29
C MET A 421 9.64 -3.69 36.82
N GLY A 422 8.94 -2.72 37.40
CA GLY A 422 7.56 -2.88 37.83
C GLY A 422 6.77 -1.59 37.65
N GLY A 423 5.46 -1.72 37.50
CA GLY A 423 4.60 -0.57 37.28
C GLY A 423 3.13 -0.90 37.06
N VAL A 424 2.43 0.11 36.57
CA VAL A 424 1.01 0.06 36.25
C VAL A 424 0.76 0.50 34.82
N ARG A 425 -0.23 -0.12 34.16
CA ARG A 425 -0.76 0.28 32.87
C ARG A 425 -2.23 0.59 32.94
N LEU A 426 -2.63 1.62 32.20
CA LEU A 426 -4.00 2.11 32.06
C LEU A 426 -4.49 1.89 30.63
#